data_AF-A0A2V8AMI7-F1
#
_entry.id   AF-A0A2V8AMI7-F1
#
_cell.length_a   1.000
_cell.length_b   1.000
_cell.length_c   1.000
_cell.angle_alpha   90.00
_cell.angle_beta   90.00
_cell.angle_gamma   90.00
#
_symmetry.space_group_name_H-M   'P 1'
#
loop_
_entity.id
_entity.type
_entity.pdbx_description
1 polymer ?
#
loop_
_entity_poly.entity_id
_entity_poly.type
_entity_poly.pdbx_seq_one_letter_code
_entity_poly.pdbx_strand_id
1 'polypeptide(L)'
;MYTSSHKPSQMTTTLSVRIDIDTKKRLEVLAKRSRRSKSFLAAEAIAAFVEAESWQLDEIQTGIKELDEGRGVPHKDVANWLRSWGRKRERKAPRV
;
A
#
# COMPACT_ATOMS: atom_id res chain seq x y z
N MET A 1 -38.06 4.08 -20.39
CA MET A 1 -37.64 4.59 -19.07
C MET A 1 -36.16 4.27 -18.90
N TYR A 2 -35.27 5.26 -18.99
CA TYR A 2 -33.83 5.05 -18.82
C TYR A 2 -33.44 5.34 -17.36
N THR A 3 -32.98 4.32 -16.64
CA THR A 3 -32.41 4.45 -15.30
C THR A 3 -30.97 4.92 -15.41
N SER A 4 -30.75 6.22 -15.20
CA SER A 4 -29.41 6.79 -15.08
C SER A 4 -28.81 6.34 -13.74
N SER A 5 -27.97 5.30 -13.78
CA SER A 5 -27.11 4.90 -12.67
C SER A 5 -26.09 6.01 -12.40
N HIS A 6 -26.35 6.84 -11.40
CA HIS A 6 -25.38 7.84 -10.94
C HIS A 6 -24.36 7.16 -10.04
N LYS A 7 -23.15 6.94 -10.56
CA LYS A 7 -21.99 6.45 -9.81
C LYS A 7 -21.62 7.55 -8.79
N PRO A 8 -21.46 7.26 -7.49
CA PRO A 8 -21.14 8.29 -6.51
C PRO A 8 -19.83 8.99 -6.91
N SER A 9 -19.88 10.31 -6.99
CA SER A 9 -18.70 11.16 -7.22
C SER A 9 -17.71 10.92 -6.09
N GLN A 10 -16.54 10.35 -6.41
CA GLN A 10 -15.43 10.24 -5.48
C GLN A 10 -15.14 11.64 -4.90
N MET A 11 -15.20 11.77 -3.57
CA MET A 11 -14.87 13.04 -2.91
C MET A 11 -13.39 13.33 -3.17
N THR A 12 -13.11 14.46 -3.82
CA THR A 12 -11.73 14.90 -4.09
C THR A 12 -11.40 16.10 -3.23
N THR A 13 -10.14 16.19 -2.81
CA THR A 13 -9.58 17.35 -2.09
C THR A 13 -8.43 17.94 -2.89
N THR A 14 -8.12 19.22 -2.64
CA THR A 14 -7.03 19.92 -3.34
C THR A 14 -5.77 19.95 -2.48
N LEU A 15 -4.66 19.53 -3.07
CA LEU A 15 -3.32 19.64 -2.50
C LEU A 15 -2.48 20.59 -3.34
N SER A 16 -1.86 21.58 -2.71
CA SER A 16 -0.88 22.48 -3.36
C SER A 16 0.53 22.00 -3.06
N VAL A 17 1.28 21.60 -4.10
CA VAL A 17 2.63 21.02 -3.98
C VAL A 17 3.63 21.91 -4.71
N ARG A 18 4.79 22.15 -4.09
CA ARG A 18 5.92 22.78 -4.76
C ARG A 18 6.76 21.72 -5.47
N ILE A 19 7.06 21.95 -6.73
CA ILE A 19 7.96 21.13 -7.55
C ILE A 19 8.97 22.05 -8.24
N ASP A 20 10.14 21.51 -8.57
CA ASP A 20 11.13 22.26 -9.32
C ASP A 20 10.66 22.54 -10.77
N ILE A 21 11.31 23.52 -11.40
CA ILE A 21 10.95 24.03 -12.73
C ILE A 21 11.08 22.94 -13.79
N ASP A 22 12.08 22.06 -13.68
CA ASP A 22 12.36 21.03 -14.67
C ASP A 22 11.34 19.90 -14.60
N THR A 23 10.95 19.49 -13.40
CA THR A 23 9.84 18.55 -13.17
C THR A 23 8.53 19.10 -13.74
N LYS A 24 8.21 20.39 -13.50
CA LYS A 24 7.03 21.03 -14.08
C LYS A 24 7.01 20.98 -15.61
N LYS A 25 8.14 21.29 -16.25
CA LYS A 25 8.28 21.25 -17.73
C LYS A 25 8.09 19.82 -18.26
N ARG A 26 8.71 18.82 -17.62
CA ARG A 26 8.56 17.41 -18.00
C ARG A 26 7.10 16.95 -17.88
N LEU A 27 6.43 17.33 -16.79
CA LEU A 27 5.01 17.03 -16.58
C LEU A 27 4.12 17.70 -17.65
N GLU A 28 4.42 18.94 -18.05
CA GLU A 28 3.72 19.64 -19.13
C GLU A 28 3.83 18.93 -20.48
N VAL A 29 5.02 18.45 -20.83
CA VAL A 29 5.24 17.67 -22.06
C VAL A 29 4.49 16.33 -21.98
N LEU A 30 4.55 15.65 -20.84
CA LEU A 30 3.89 14.37 -20.64
C LEU A 30 2.37 14.50 -20.75
N ALA A 31 1.78 15.50 -20.09
CA ALA A 31 0.35 15.82 -20.15
C ALA A 31 -0.14 16.03 -21.59
N LYS A 32 0.61 16.79 -22.40
CA LYS A 32 0.29 17.01 -23.81
C LYS A 32 0.30 15.71 -24.61
N ARG A 33 1.32 14.87 -24.41
CA ARG A 33 1.47 13.59 -25.14
C ARG A 33 0.41 12.57 -24.75
N SER A 34 0.07 12.49 -23.46
CA SER A 34 -0.93 11.55 -22.94
C SER A 34 -2.38 12.04 -23.08
N ARG A 35 -2.58 13.30 -23.50
CA ARG A 35 -3.89 13.98 -23.53
C ARG A 35 -4.59 13.96 -22.17
N ARG A 36 -3.82 14.07 -21.10
CA ARG A 36 -4.31 14.18 -19.71
C ARG A 36 -3.94 15.53 -19.12
N SER A 37 -4.70 15.99 -18.12
CA SER A 37 -4.35 17.22 -17.42
C SER A 37 -3.14 17.01 -16.50
N LYS A 38 -2.43 18.10 -16.19
CA LYS A 38 -1.29 18.05 -15.24
C LYS A 38 -1.73 17.59 -13.87
N SER A 39 -2.88 18.09 -13.40
CA SER A 39 -3.46 17.70 -12.12
C SER A 39 -3.85 16.22 -12.08
N PHE A 40 -4.35 15.67 -13.18
CA PHE A 40 -4.64 14.23 -13.27
C PHE A 40 -3.37 13.41 -13.10
N LEU A 41 -2.32 13.71 -13.88
CA LEU A 41 -1.05 12.98 -13.79
C LEU A 41 -0.35 13.16 -12.44
N ALA A 42 -0.45 14.35 -11.83
CA ALA A 42 0.09 14.59 -10.50
C ALA A 42 -0.66 13.78 -9.43
N ALA A 43 -1.99 13.75 -9.49
CA ALA A 43 -2.81 12.93 -8.58
C ALA A 43 -2.52 11.44 -8.76
N GLU A 44 -2.38 10.97 -9.99
CA GLU A 44 -2.02 9.58 -10.31
C GLU A 44 -0.66 9.20 -9.75
N ALA A 45 0.36 10.05 -9.95
CA ALA A 45 1.70 9.81 -9.40
C ALA A 45 1.72 9.80 -7.87
N ILE A 46 0.97 10.70 -7.22
CA ILE A 46 0.86 10.73 -5.75
C ILE A 46 0.15 9.48 -5.25
N ALA A 47 -0.95 9.05 -5.89
CA ALA A 47 -1.68 7.85 -5.50
C ALA A 47 -0.80 6.60 -5.61
N ALA A 48 -0.08 6.45 -6.73
CA ALA A 48 0.84 5.34 -6.94
C ALA A 48 1.98 5.32 -5.90
N PHE A 49 2.51 6.49 -5.55
CA PHE A 49 3.53 6.59 -4.49
C PHE A 49 2.97 6.19 -3.13
N VAL A 50 1.79 6.70 -2.75
CA VAL A 50 1.17 6.34 -1.47
C VAL A 50 0.89 4.84 -1.39
N GLU A 51 0.34 4.23 -2.44
CA GLU A 51 0.10 2.79 -2.49
C GLU A 51 1.40 1.98 -2.37
N ALA A 52 2.46 2.42 -3.04
CA ALA A 52 3.76 1.76 -3.01
C ALA A 52 4.47 1.85 -1.65
N GLU A 53 4.21 2.89 -0.86
CA GLU A 53 4.91 3.13 0.41
C GLU A 53 4.06 2.78 1.64
N SER A 54 2.72 2.85 1.55
CA SER A 54 1.86 2.67 2.73
C SER A 54 1.84 1.23 3.22
N TRP A 55 1.98 0.25 2.32
CA TRP A 55 1.82 -1.17 2.66
C TRP A 55 2.73 -1.60 3.82
N GLN A 56 3.99 -1.11 3.89
CA GLN A 56 4.89 -1.52 4.94
C GLN A 56 4.46 -0.99 6.32
N LEU A 57 4.01 0.26 6.36
CA LEU A 57 3.52 0.88 7.60
C LEU A 57 2.22 0.23 8.07
N ASP A 58 1.32 -0.06 7.12
CA ASP A 58 0.04 -0.71 7.37
C ASP A 58 0.24 -2.13 7.90
N GLU A 59 1.17 -2.91 7.32
CA GLU A 59 1.51 -4.26 7.79
C GLU A 59 2.15 -4.25 9.18
N ILE A 60 3.05 -3.30 9.47
CA ILE A 60 3.64 -3.17 10.81
C ILE A 60 2.55 -2.86 11.86
N GLN A 61 1.67 -1.91 11.58
CA GLN A 61 0.58 -1.57 12.50
C GLN A 61 -0.41 -2.71 12.68
N THR A 62 -0.71 -3.44 11.61
CA THR A 62 -1.54 -4.64 11.66
C THR A 62 -0.90 -5.70 12.55
N GLY A 63 0.40 -5.98 12.35
CA GLY A 63 1.13 -6.94 13.18
C GLY A 63 1.20 -6.56 14.65
N ILE A 64 1.40 -5.27 14.98
CA ILE A 64 1.34 -4.79 16.37
C ILE A 64 -0.03 -5.03 16.97
N LYS A 65 -1.10 -4.69 16.25
CA LYS A 65 -2.48 -4.90 16.71
C LYS A 65 -2.79 -6.38 16.93
N GLU A 66 -2.32 -7.27 16.06
CA GLU A 66 -2.47 -8.72 16.22
C GLU A 66 -1.78 -9.22 17.49
N LEU A 67 -0.59 -8.71 17.79
CA LEU A 67 0.14 -9.04 19.02
C LEU A 67 -0.59 -8.53 20.27
N ASP A 68 -1.10 -7.29 20.24
CA ASP A 68 -1.89 -6.70 21.33
C ASP A 68 -3.19 -7.49 21.58
N GLU A 69 -3.80 -8.03 20.52
CA GLU A 69 -4.99 -8.89 20.58
C GLU A 69 -4.66 -10.36 20.93
N GLY A 70 -3.39 -10.67 21.25
CA GLY A 70 -2.95 -12.00 21.67
C GLY A 70 -2.83 -13.03 20.54
N ARG A 71 -2.96 -12.61 19.27
CA ARG A 71 -2.78 -13.45 18.08
C ARG A 71 -1.29 -13.59 17.71
N GLY A 72 -0.43 -13.77 18.72
CA GLY A 72 0.99 -14.03 18.55
C GLY A 72 1.34 -15.47 18.88
N VAL A 73 2.34 -16.03 18.20
CA VAL A 73 2.92 -17.33 18.59
C VAL A 73 4.06 -17.10 19.59
N PRO A 74 4.10 -17.83 20.73
CA PRO A 74 5.21 -17.74 21.65
C PRO A 74 6.56 -18.08 21.00
N HIS A 75 7.58 -17.28 21.30
CA HIS A 75 8.94 -17.46 20.76
C HIS A 75 9.47 -18.89 20.90
N LYS A 76 9.20 -19.54 22.05
CA LYS A 76 9.64 -20.93 22.32
C LYS A 76 9.12 -21.93 21.28
N ASP A 77 7.90 -21.73 20.78
CA ASP A 77 7.24 -22.67 19.87
C ASP A 77 7.79 -22.50 18.45
N VAL A 78 8.04 -21.25 18.04
CA VAL A 78 8.77 -20.91 16.82
C VAL A 78 10.20 -21.47 16.86
N ALA A 79 10.94 -21.26 17.95
CA ALA A 79 12.31 -21.74 18.10
C ALA A 79 12.39 -23.28 18.06
N ASN A 80 11.41 -23.96 18.65
CA ASN A 80 11.31 -25.42 18.60
C ASN A 80 11.00 -25.95 17.20
N TRP A 81 10.18 -25.24 16.42
CA TRP A 81 9.89 -25.56 15.04
C TRP A 81 11.11 -25.35 14.14
N LEU A 82 11.75 -24.18 14.19
CA LEU A 82 12.95 -23.88 13.39
C LEU A 82 14.09 -24.88 13.63
N ARG A 83 14.31 -25.28 14.89
CA ARG A 83 15.33 -26.30 15.24
C ARG A 83 15.05 -27.69 14.68
N SER A 84 13.82 -27.95 14.25
CA SER A 84 13.41 -29.24 13.68
C SER A 84 13.59 -29.32 12.16
N TRP A 85 13.79 -28.19 11.48
CA TRP A 85 14.04 -28.14 10.04
C TRP A 85 15.27 -28.97 9.65
N GLY A 86 15.17 -29.66 8.50
CA GLY A 86 16.26 -30.51 7.98
C GLY A 86 16.48 -31.81 8.77
N ARG A 87 15.64 -32.12 9.77
CA ARG A 87 15.69 -33.39 10.50
C ARG A 87 14.63 -34.36 9.98
N LYS A 88 14.85 -35.67 10.18
CA LYS A 88 13.85 -36.72 9.88
C LYS A 88 12.48 -36.52 10.54
N ARG A 89 12.39 -35.72 11.61
CA ARG A 89 11.15 -35.38 12.32
C ARG A 89 11.01 -33.87 12.42
N GLU A 90 10.72 -33.25 11.30
CA GLU A 90 10.33 -31.84 11.25
C GLU A 90 8.97 -31.63 11.93
N ARG A 91 8.86 -30.59 12.76
CA ARG A 91 7.63 -30.22 13.46
C ARG A 91 6.74 -29.38 12.54
N LYS A 92 5.43 -29.37 12.80
CA LYS A 92 4.51 -28.48 12.09
C LYS A 92 4.75 -27.03 12.52
N ALA A 93 4.58 -26.10 11.58
CA ALA A 93 4.65 -24.67 11.88
C ALA A 93 3.60 -24.32 12.96
N PRO A 94 4.00 -23.61 14.03
CA PRO A 94 3.07 -23.15 15.04
C PRO A 94 2.14 -22.08 14.43
N ARG A 95 0.90 -22.04 14.92
CA ARG A 95 -0.15 -21.14 14.40
C ARG A 95 -0.74 -20.34 15.55
N VAL A 96 -1.21 -19.15 15.21
CA VAL A 96 -2.02 -18.27 16.07
C VAL A 96 -3.43 -18.83 16.22
#